data_AF-A0A2G6DJ24-F1
#
_entry.id   AF-A0A2G6DJ24-F1
#
_cell.length_a   1.000
_cell.length_b   1.000
_cell.length_c   1.000
_cell.angle_alpha   90.00
_cell.angle_beta   90.00
_cell.angle_gamma   90.00
#
_symmetry.space_group_name_H-M   'P 1'
#
loop_
_entity.id
_entity.type
_entity.pdbx_description
1 polymer ?
#
loop_
_entity_poly.entity_id
_entity_poly.type
_entity_poly.pdbx_seq_one_letter_code
_entity_poly.pdbx_strand_id
1 'polypeptide(L)' 'MPLHTLPLRLGEFNADEKIVFYCRTGSRSAQACMFLKQNSGIDAINLRGGIVDWYHAGYEVVVPSHH' A
#
# COMPACT_ATOMS: atom_id res chain seq x y z
N MET A 1 6.40 -3.20 0.52
CA MET A 1 7.27 -2.95 1.69
C MET A 1 6.49 -3.14 2.99
N PRO A 2 7.11 -3.61 4.10
CA PRO A 2 6.46 -3.65 5.41
C PRO A 2 6.12 -2.24 5.92
N LEU A 3 5.03 -2.09 6.68
CA LEU A 3 4.59 -0.78 7.19
C LEU A 3 5.66 -0.09 8.05
N HIS A 4 6.37 -0.83 8.89
CA HIS A 4 7.37 -0.26 9.80
C HIS A 4 8.60 0.31 9.09
N THR A 5 8.84 -0.04 7.82
CA THR A 5 9.96 0.52 7.04
C THR A 5 9.57 1.81 6.31
N LEU A 6 8.29 2.20 6.30
CA LEU A 6 7.79 3.38 5.61
C LEU A 6 8.48 4.69 6.04
N PRO A 7 8.73 4.96 7.34
CA PRO A 7 9.41 6.18 7.76
C PRO A 7 10.80 6.36 7.14
N LEU A 8 11.51 5.25 6.91
CA LEU A 8 12.87 5.26 6.34
C LEU A 8 12.87 5.49 4.81
N ARG A 9 11.71 5.37 4.16
CA ARG A 9 11.56 5.43 2.70
C ARG A 9 10.64 6.57 2.24
N LEU A 10 10.33 7.52 3.12
CA LEU A 10 9.42 8.65 2.80
C LEU A 10 9.87 9.46 1.57
N GLY A 11 11.18 9.60 1.36
CA GLY A 11 11.74 10.34 0.22
C GLY A 11 11.60 9.63 -1.13
N GLU A 12 11.06 8.41 -1.17
CA GLU A 12 10.86 7.66 -2.42
C GLU A 12 9.51 7.96 -3.10
N PHE A 13 8.63 8.73 -2.45
CA PHE A 13 7.28 9.01 -2.95
C PHE A 13 7.21 10.39 -3.60
N ASN A 14 6.65 10.46 -4.80
CA ASN A 14 6.41 11.70 -5.56
C ASN A 14 4.93 12.06 -5.56
N ALA A 15 4.61 13.35 -5.38
CA ALA A 15 3.21 13.83 -5.33
C ALA A 15 2.47 13.73 -6.67
N ASP A 16 3.21 13.70 -7.79
CA ASP A 16 2.65 13.62 -9.14
C ASP A 16 2.29 12.18 -9.56
N GLU A 17 2.63 11.19 -8.73
CA GLU A 17 2.37 9.78 -8.99
C GLU A 17 1.11 9.27 -8.26
N LYS A 18 0.41 8.33 -8.89
CA LYS A 18 -0.67 7.60 -8.22
C LYS A 18 -0.08 6.50 -7.35
N ILE A 19 -0.04 6.75 -6.04
CA ILE A 19 0.45 5.78 -5.06
C ILE A 19 -0.72 4.95 -4.53
N VAL A 20 -0.61 3.62 -4.63
CA VAL A 20 -1.58 2.68 -4.05
C VAL A 20 -0.89 1.80 -3.02
N PHE A 21 -1.36 1.86 -1.77
CA PHE A 21 -0.93 0.92 -0.73
C PHE A 21 -1.95 -0.21 -0.59
N TYR A 22 -1.44 -1.43 -0.43
CA TYR A 22 -2.25 -2.59 -0.07
C TYR A 22 -1.57 -3.43 1.01
N CYS A 23 -2.37 -4.22 1.72
CA CYS A 23 -1.89 -5.26 2.63
C CYS A 23 -2.87 -6.44 2.58
N ARG A 24 -2.80 -7.36 3.55
CA ARG A 24 -3.70 -8.54 3.57
C ARG A 24 -5.19 -8.16 3.53
N THR A 25 -5.63 -7.27 4.42
CA THR A 25 -7.06 -6.93 4.65
C THR A 25 -7.35 -5.41 4.60
N GLY A 26 -6.36 -4.59 4.24
CA GLY A 26 -6.51 -3.13 4.14
C GLY A 26 -6.15 -2.30 5.39
N SER A 27 -6.04 -2.89 6.58
CA SER A 27 -5.82 -2.11 7.82
C SER A 27 -4.45 -1.44 7.90
N ARG A 28 -3.37 -2.15 7.54
CA ARG A 28 -2.00 -1.59 7.56
C ARG A 28 -1.74 -0.60 6.44
N SER A 29 -2.36 -0.80 5.28
CA SER A 29 -2.27 0.13 4.16
C SER A 29 -3.06 1.42 4.41
N ALA A 30 -4.16 1.38 5.17
CA ALA A 30 -4.81 2.59 5.65
C ALA A 30 -3.88 3.43 6.55
N GLN A 31 -3.17 2.78 7.47
CA GLN A 31 -2.16 3.43 8.31
C GLN A 31 -1.03 4.03 7.47
N ALA A 32 -0.57 3.32 6.43
CA ALA A 32 0.43 3.85 5.49
C ALA A 32 -0.03 5.13 4.77
N CYS A 33 -1.29 5.16 4.29
CA CYS A 33 -1.85 6.35 3.63
C CYS A 33 -1.90 7.54 4.58
N MET A 34 -2.41 7.33 5.81
CA MET A 34 -2.45 8.37 6.83
C MET A 34 -1.06 8.89 7.17
N PHE A 35 -0.11 7.99 7.37
CA PHE A 35 1.27 8.36 7.69
C PHE A 35 1.91 9.17 6.56
N LEU A 36 1.77 8.72 5.30
CA LEU A 36 2.31 9.44 4.15
C LEU A 36 1.71 10.84 4.05
N LYS A 37 0.38 10.97 4.17
CA LYS A 37 -0.30 12.26 4.12
C LYS A 37 0.17 13.21 5.23
N GLN A 38 0.31 12.70 6.45
CA GLN A 38 0.73 13.50 7.62
C GLN A 38 2.18 13.98 7.51
N ASN A 39 3.08 13.16 6.97
CA ASN A 39 4.53 13.45 6.98
C ASN A 39 5.04 14.08 5.67
N SER A 40 4.30 13.97 4.57
CA SER A 40 4.73 14.49 3.26
C SER A 40 3.67 15.32 2.54
N GLY A 41 2.42 15.35 3.02
CA GLY A 41 1.31 15.98 2.33
C GLY A 41 0.77 15.21 1.12
N ILE A 42 1.44 14.11 0.72
CA ILE A 42 1.10 13.31 -0.46
C ILE A 42 -0.13 12.44 -0.18
N ASP A 43 -1.09 12.47 -1.10
CA ASP A 43 -2.28 11.62 -1.06
C ASP A 43 -1.99 10.25 -1.71
N ALA A 44 -2.27 9.18 -0.96
CA ALA A 44 -2.21 7.81 -1.46
C ALA A 44 -3.57 7.13 -1.36
N ILE A 45 -3.78 6.15 -2.24
CA ILE A 45 -5.00 5.35 -2.30
C ILE A 45 -4.79 4.09 -1.46
N ASN A 46 -5.73 3.81 -0.55
CA ASN A 46 -5.78 2.54 0.16
C ASN A 46 -6.63 1.55 -0.64
N LEU A 47 -6.06 0.40 -1.02
CA LEU A 47 -6.84 -0.72 -1.52
C LEU A 47 -7.64 -1.35 -0.37
N ARG A 48 -8.89 -0.91 -0.22
CA ARG A 48 -9.83 -1.44 0.79
C ARG A 48 -10.04 -2.95 0.55
N GLY A 49 -10.15 -3.71 1.64
CA GLY A 49 -10.21 -5.17 1.58
C GLY A 49 -8.86 -5.86 1.37
N GLY A 50 -7.85 -5.12 0.91
CA GLY A 50 -6.52 -5.65 0.65
C GLY A 50 -6.49 -6.69 -0.46
N ILE A 51 -5.41 -7.48 -0.48
CA ILE A 51 -5.21 -8.52 -1.49
C ILE A 51 -6.23 -9.66 -1.39
N VAL A 52 -6.84 -9.87 -0.21
CA VAL A 52 -7.89 -10.90 -0.01
C VAL A 52 -9.12 -10.59 -0.85
N ASP A 53 -9.66 -9.38 -0.74
CA ASP A 53 -10.84 -8.98 -1.52
C ASP A 53 -10.51 -8.85 -3.01
N TRP A 54 -9.30 -8.40 -3.35
CA TRP A 54 -8.81 -8.39 -4.72
C TRP A 54 -8.85 -9.78 -5.36
N TYR A 55 -8.34 -10.79 -4.64
CA TYR A 55 -8.36 -12.18 -5.07
C TYR A 55 -9.79 -12.72 -5.17
N HIS A 56 -10.65 -12.43 -4.18
CA HIS A 56 -12.05 -12.87 -4.21
C HIS A 56 -12.88 -12.22 -5.31
N ALA A 57 -12.50 -11.03 -5.77
CA ALA A 57 -13.11 -10.37 -6.91
C ALA A 57 -12.68 -10.99 -8.27
N GLY A 58 -11.81 -12.00 -8.26
CA GLY A 58 -11.37 -12.70 -9.47
C GLY A 58 -10.22 -12.02 -10.22
N TYR A 59 -9.57 -11.02 -9.61
CA TYR A 59 -8.41 -10.38 -10.21
C TYR A 59 -7.14 -11.24 -10.07
N GLU A 60 -6.23 -11.09 -11.02
CA GLU A 60 -4.97 -11.83 -11.04
C GLU A 60 -4.07 -11.47 -9.84
N VAL A 61 -3.38 -12.49 -9.33
CA VAL A 61 -2.35 -12.36 -8.30
C VAL A 61 -1.14 -13.17 -8.73
N VAL A 62 0.03 -12.55 -8.69
CA VAL A 62 1.30 -13.26 -8.90
C VAL A 62 1.70 -13.93 -7.60
N VAL A 63 1.74 -15.27 -7.61
CA VAL A 63 2.28 -16.06 -6.50
C VAL A 63 3.80 -16.05 -6.63
N PRO A 64 4.56 -15.80 -5.55
CA PRO A 64 6.02 -15.87 -5.61
C PRO A 64 6.45 -17.24 -6.13
N SER A 65 7.36 -17.28 -7.10
CA SER A 65 8.04 -18.50 -7.48
C SER A 65 8.81 -19.03 -6.27
N HIS A 66 8.60 -20.30 -5.91
CA HIS A 66 9.41 -20.97 -4.91
C HIS A 66 10.88 -20.94 -5.37
N HIS A 67 11.70 -20.16 -4.67
CA HIS A 67 13.16 -20.26 -4.69
C HIS A 67 13.61 -20.66 -3.29
#